data_AF-A0A7W8ILV6-F1
#
_entry.id   AF-A0A7W8ILV6-F1
#
_cell.length_a   1.000
_cell.length_b   1.000
_cell.length_c   1.000
_cell.angle_alpha   90.00
_cell.angle_beta   90.00
_cell.angle_gamma   90.00
#
_symmetry.space_group_name_H-M   'P 1'
#
loop_
_entity.id
_entity.type
_entity.pdbx_description
1 polymer ?
#
loop_
_entity_poly.entity_id
_entity_poly.type
_entity_poly.pdbx_seq_one_letter_code
_entity_poly.pdbx_strand_id
1 'polypeptide(L)' 'MAYFGSKGWLVEQLKKNGIYRHPVERKKLETYKAAILYGLYEKYVKKGRIAQ' A
#
# COMPACT_ATOMS: atom_id res chain seq x y z
N MET A 1 8.36 5.04 14.42
CA MET A 1 6.91 4.80 14.35
C MET A 1 6.34 5.44 13.10
N ALA A 2 5.65 4.69 12.24
CA ALA A 2 4.86 5.28 11.17
C ALA A 2 3.42 5.50 11.66
N TYR A 3 2.90 6.72 11.54
CA TYR A 3 1.52 7.04 11.94
C TYR A 3 0.53 6.46 10.93
N PHE A 4 -0.66 6.09 11.41
CA PHE A 4 -1.75 5.60 10.55
C PHE A 4 -1.98 6.55 9.36
N GLY A 5 -2.06 6.00 8.15
CA GLY A 5 -2.24 6.78 6.91
C GLY A 5 -0.98 7.49 6.39
N SER A 6 0.15 7.47 7.13
CA SER A 6 1.42 8.00 6.63
C SER A 6 2.00 7.13 5.52
N LYS A 7 2.87 7.71 4.68
CA LYS A 7 3.57 6.99 3.61
C LYS A 7 4.26 5.72 4.11
N GLY A 8 5.02 5.80 5.20
CA GLY A 8 5.69 4.64 5.80
C GLY A 8 4.71 3.55 6.21
N TRP A 9 3.59 3.94 6.84
CA TRP A 9 2.54 3.01 7.28
C TRP A 9 1.89 2.29 6.09
N LEU A 10 1.60 3.02 5.01
CA LEU A 10 1.06 2.44 3.77
C LEU A 10 2.04 1.47 3.11
N VAL A 11 3.32 1.82 3.04
CA VAL A 11 4.36 0.92 2.51
C VAL A 11 4.44 -0.36 3.34
N GLU A 12 4.42 -0.25 4.67
CA GLU A 12 4.42 -1.43 5.55
C GLU A 12 3.19 -2.31 5.36
N GLN A 13 1.99 -1.73 5.30
CA GLN A 13 0.76 -2.49 5.07
C GLN A 13 0.79 -3.22 3.73
N LEU A 14 1.23 -2.54 2.67
CA LEU A 14 1.35 -3.14 1.34
C LEU A 14 2.37 -4.28 1.32
N LYS A 15 3.56 -4.08 1.92
CA LYS A 15 4.59 -5.12 2.03
C LYS A 15 4.12 -6.34 2.83
N LYS A 16 3.38 -6.12 3.93
CA LYS A 16 2.76 -7.21 4.73
C LYS A 16 1.77 -8.06 3.94
N ASN A 17 1.13 -7.49 2.93
CA ASN A 17 0.20 -8.18 2.03
C ASN A 17 0.89 -8.69 0.75
N GLY A 18 2.23 -8.80 0.74
CA GLY A 18 3.00 -9.34 -0.38
C GLY A 18 3.21 -8.36 -1.54
N ILE A 19 2.81 -7.09 -1.40
CA ILE A 19 2.98 -6.07 -2.43
C ILE A 19 4.26 -5.29 -2.14
N TYR A 20 5.34 -5.62 -2.84
CA TYR A 20 6.64 -4.94 -2.70
C TYR A 20 6.88 -3.87 -3.77
N ARG A 21 6.16 -3.97 -4.89
CA ARG A 21 6.32 -3.10 -6.07
C ARG A 21 4.95 -2.70 -6.62
N HIS A 22 4.90 -1.56 -7.29
CA HIS A 22 3.68 -1.13 -7.96
C HIS A 22 3.32 -2.13 -9.09
N PRO A 23 2.07 -2.62 -9.18
CA PRO A 23 1.71 -3.67 -10.14
C PRO A 23 1.85 -3.24 -11.62
N VAL A 24 1.66 -1.94 -11.90
CA VAL A 24 1.79 -1.38 -13.26
C VAL A 24 3.24 -1.06 -13.62
N GLU A 25 3.84 -0.07 -12.96
CA GLU A 25 5.20 0.39 -13.30
C GLU A 25 6.34 -0.47 -12.74
N ARG A 26 6.04 -1.44 -11.84
CA ARG A 26 7.03 -2.33 -11.20
C ARG A 26 8.15 -1.63 -10.41
N LYS A 27 8.00 -0.34 -10.09
CA LYS A 27 8.91 0.42 -9.23
C LYS A 27 8.64 0.14 -7.74
N LYS A 28 9.63 0.46 -6.89
CA LYS A 28 9.51 0.34 -5.43
C LYS A 28 8.37 1.23 -4.91
N LEU A 29 7.60 0.75 -3.93
CA LEU A 29 6.51 1.54 -3.32
C LEU A 29 7.00 2.87 -2.72
N GLU A 30 8.24 2.92 -2.27
CA GLU A 30 8.85 4.09 -1.65
C GLU A 30 9.04 5.26 -2.62
N THR A 31 9.03 5.04 -3.95
CA THR A 31 9.10 6.13 -4.94
C THR A 31 7.77 6.85 -5.13
N TYR A 32 6.67 6.27 -4.63
CA TYR A 32 5.33 6.81 -4.82
C TYR A 32 4.91 7.79 -3.73
N LYS A 33 3.98 8.68 -4.08
CA LYS A 33 3.30 9.56 -3.13
C LYS A 33 2.31 8.74 -2.30
N ALA A 34 2.02 9.22 -1.08
CA ALA A 34 1.08 8.57 -0.17
C ALA A 34 -0.31 8.34 -0.81
N ALA A 35 -0.81 9.27 -1.61
CA ALA A 35 -2.08 9.13 -2.32
C ALA A 35 -2.15 7.88 -3.23
N ILE A 36 -1.07 7.59 -3.96
CA ILE A 36 -1.00 6.41 -4.84
C ILE A 36 -0.94 5.13 -3.99
N LEU A 37 -0.13 5.15 -2.92
CA LEU A 37 -0.04 4.03 -1.99
C LEU A 37 -1.37 3.76 -1.27
N TYR A 38 -2.12 4.81 -0.95
CA TYR A 38 -3.44 4.70 -0.36
C TYR A 38 -4.42 4.04 -1.33
N GLY A 39 -4.41 4.43 -2.61
CA GLY A 39 -5.20 3.75 -3.65
C GLY A 39 -4.85 2.26 -3.80
N LEU A 40 -3.56 1.90 -3.75
CA LEU A 40 -3.13 0.50 -3.72
C LEU A 40 -3.63 -0.23 -2.46
N TYR A 41 -3.49 0.41 -1.30
CA TYR A 41 -3.95 -0.14 -0.04
C TYR A 41 -5.46 -0.39 -0.07
N GLU A 42 -6.25 0.56 -0.58
CA GLU A 42 -7.69 0.38 -0.70
C GLU A 42 -8.06 -0.76 -1.65
N LYS A 43 -7.40 -0.82 -2.82
CA LYS A 43 -7.69 -1.81 -3.85
C LYS A 43 -7.33 -3.23 -3.45
N TYR A 44 -6.16 -3.43 -2.82
CA TYR A 44 -5.61 -4.76 -2.57
C TYR A 44 -5.68 -5.22 -1.11
N VAL A 45 -5.70 -4.29 -0.14
CA VAL A 45 -5.70 -4.63 1.29
C VAL A 45 -7.06 -4.41 1.93
N LYS A 46 -7.67 -3.23 1.73
CA LYS A 46 -8.97 -2.88 2.35
C LYS A 46 -10.12 -3.64 1.71
N LYS A 47 -10.16 -3.75 0.38
CA LYS A 47 -11.24 -4.43 -0.35
C LYS A 47 -11.30 -5.94 -0.05
N GLY A 48 -10.17 -6.57 0.28
CA GLY A 48 -10.12 -7.98 0.69
C GLY A 48 -10.64 -8.26 2.11
N ARG A 49 -10.79 -7.24 2.96
CA ARG A 49 -11.27 -7.38 4.35
C ARG A 49 -12.78 -7.23 4.52
N ILE A 50 -13.49 -6.75 3.49
CA ILE A 50 -14.95 -6.49 3.57
C ILE A 50 -15.77 -7.70 3.07
N ALA A 51 -15.10 -8.75 2.56
CA ALA A 51 -15.75 -9.93 2.00
C ALA A 51 -15.53 -11.24 2.81
N GLN A 52 -15.18 -11.14 4.10
CA GLN A 52 -15.13 -12.28 5.02
C GLN A 52 -16.13 -12.10 6.16
#